data_AF-A0A1D6G8J3-F1
#
_entry.id   AF-A0A1D6G8J3-F1
#
_cell.length_a   1.000
_cell.length_b   1.000
_cell.length_c   1.000
_cell.angle_alpha   90.00
_cell.angle_beta   90.00
_cell.angle_gamma   90.00
#
_symmetry.space_group_name_H-M   'P 1'
#
loop_
_entity.id
_entity.type
_entity.pdbx_description
1 polymer ?
#
loop_
_entity_poly.entity_id
_entity_poly.type
_entity_poly.pdbx_seq_one_letter_code
_entity_poly.pdbx_strand_id
1 'polypeptide(L)'
;MQDDFDIGNVGANDTDLATDETAPQEPSDVGASGGPPRVRIERFPVCPESMREYIPCLDNEDDIKRLPSTERGERFERHCPAKDKGLSCLVPAPNGYKAPIPWPRSRDEVWFSNVPHTRLIDDKGGQNWITKVKDKFRFPGGGTQFIHGANQYLDQISQMVPNVAFGSHTRVVLDVGCGVASFGAYLLSRDVLTLSIAPKDVHENQIQFALERGVPAMAAAFATRRLLYTSQAFDIIHCSRCRINWTRDGEL
;
A
#
# COMPACT_ATOMS: atom_id res chain seq x y z
N MET A 1 15.36 10.54 32.82
CA MET A 1 14.42 9.40 32.81
C MET A 1 14.60 8.73 31.47
N GLN A 2 15.42 7.68 31.45
CA GLN A 2 15.57 6.77 30.32
C GLN A 2 14.81 5.53 30.74
N ASP A 3 13.76 5.19 30.01
CA ASP A 3 13.06 3.93 30.21
C ASP A 3 13.85 2.86 29.45
N ASP A 4 14.55 2.00 30.19
CA ASP A 4 15.20 0.80 29.66
C ASP A 4 14.13 -0.18 29.18
N PHE A 5 14.06 -0.37 27.87
CA PHE A 5 13.21 -1.36 27.22
C PHE A 5 14.03 -2.64 27.01
N ASP A 6 13.92 -3.58 27.94
CA ASP A 6 14.66 -4.83 27.93
C ASP A 6 13.97 -5.84 26.98
N ILE A 7 14.46 -5.95 25.74
CA ILE A 7 14.01 -6.98 24.81
C ILE A 7 14.75 -8.27 25.15
N GLY A 8 14.06 -9.14 25.88
CA GLY A 8 14.50 -10.52 26.13
C GLY A 8 14.98 -11.18 24.84
N ASN A 9 16.19 -11.70 24.89
CA ASN A 9 16.94 -12.32 23.80
C ASN A 9 16.17 -13.53 23.23
N VAL A 10 15.45 -13.35 22.12
CA VAL A 10 14.83 -14.47 21.38
C VAL A 10 15.82 -14.94 20.32
N GLY A 11 16.56 -15.99 20.68
CA GLY A 11 17.40 -16.74 19.75
C GLY A 11 16.57 -17.32 18.61
N ALA A 12 17.20 -17.39 17.45
CA ALA A 12 16.64 -17.86 16.21
C ALA A 12 16.18 -19.34 16.27
N ASN A 13 15.15 -19.60 15.47
CA ASN A 13 14.62 -20.87 14.94
C ASN A 13 13.35 -21.45 15.59
N ASP A 14 12.45 -21.75 14.65
CA ASP A 14 11.45 -22.80 14.60
C ASP A 14 10.02 -22.53 15.09
N THR A 15 9.18 -22.33 14.05
CA THR A 15 7.83 -22.90 13.86
C THR A 15 6.81 -22.72 14.98
N ASP A 16 5.86 -21.82 14.76
CA ASP A 16 4.52 -21.93 15.34
C ASP A 16 3.44 -21.56 14.30
N LEU A 17 3.33 -22.42 13.28
CA LEU A 17 2.05 -22.69 12.64
C LEU A 17 1.43 -23.88 13.38
N ALA A 18 0.84 -23.62 14.55
CA ALA A 18 0.07 -24.63 15.28
C ALA A 18 -1.40 -24.50 14.88
N THR A 19 -1.81 -25.36 13.95
CA THR A 19 -3.16 -25.91 13.91
C THR A 19 -3.43 -26.61 15.23
N ASP A 20 -4.57 -26.35 15.89
CA ASP A 20 -5.13 -27.40 16.73
C ASP A 20 -6.66 -27.42 16.68
N GLU A 21 -7.15 -28.63 16.48
CA GLU A 21 -8.53 -29.01 16.43
C GLU A 21 -9.13 -29.03 17.84
N THR A 22 -10.44 -28.83 17.87
CA THR A 22 -11.36 -28.93 19.00
C THR A 22 -11.03 -30.04 20.01
N ALA A 23 -10.87 -29.68 21.30
CA ALA A 23 -11.03 -30.61 22.42
C ALA A 23 -11.90 -29.99 23.53
N PRO A 24 -12.71 -30.79 24.27
CA PRO A 24 -13.81 -30.28 25.11
C PRO A 24 -13.34 -29.73 26.46
N GLN A 25 -14.00 -28.67 26.92
CA GLN A 25 -13.82 -28.08 28.26
C GLN A 25 -14.52 -28.92 29.33
N GLU A 26 -13.80 -29.30 30.39
CA GLU A 26 -14.38 -29.63 31.70
C GLU A 26 -14.19 -28.46 32.68
N PRO A 27 -15.14 -28.20 33.60
CA PRO A 27 -15.07 -27.07 34.51
C PRO A 27 -14.27 -27.43 35.75
N SER A 28 -13.39 -26.53 36.20
CA SER A 28 -12.84 -26.60 37.56
C SER A 28 -12.96 -25.26 38.27
N ASP A 29 -13.29 -25.42 39.56
CA ASP A 29 -13.90 -24.49 40.47
C ASP A 29 -12.96 -23.41 41.03
N VAL A 30 -13.60 -22.43 41.66
CA VAL A 30 -13.11 -21.14 42.13
C VAL A 30 -11.98 -21.23 43.18
N GLY A 31 -10.90 -20.46 42.96
CA GLY A 31 -9.87 -20.16 43.95
C GLY A 31 -9.35 -18.73 43.81
N ALA A 32 -9.79 -17.84 44.70
CA ALA A 32 -9.41 -16.43 44.72
C ALA A 32 -7.92 -16.24 45.04
N SER A 33 -7.18 -15.57 44.15
CA SER A 33 -5.86 -15.01 44.45
C SER A 33 -5.76 -13.59 43.88
N GLY A 34 -5.55 -12.62 44.78
CA GLY A 34 -5.44 -11.20 44.48
C GLY A 34 -4.11 -10.83 43.83
N GLY A 35 -3.95 -11.18 42.55
CA GLY A 35 -2.96 -10.54 41.67
C GLY A 35 -3.50 -9.24 41.08
N PRO A 36 -2.64 -8.33 40.58
CA PRO A 36 -3.09 -7.20 39.78
C PRO A 36 -3.94 -7.72 38.61
N PRO A 37 -5.00 -7.01 38.20
CA PRO A 37 -5.91 -7.50 37.18
C PRO A 37 -5.12 -7.84 35.92
N ARG A 38 -4.99 -9.14 35.63
CA ARG A 38 -4.42 -9.61 34.37
C ARG A 38 -5.45 -9.30 33.29
N VAL A 39 -5.22 -8.22 32.54
CA VAL A 39 -5.99 -7.92 31.34
C VAL A 39 -5.72 -9.02 30.33
N ARG A 40 -6.68 -9.94 30.16
CA ARG A 40 -6.64 -10.88 29.05
C ARG A 40 -6.95 -10.09 27.78
N ILE A 41 -5.96 -9.93 26.93
CA ILE A 41 -6.17 -9.37 25.59
C ILE A 41 -6.79 -10.50 24.76
N GLU A 42 -8.09 -10.39 24.49
CA GLU A 42 -8.76 -11.30 23.56
C GLU A 42 -8.15 -11.13 22.17
N ARG A 43 -7.85 -12.26 21.52
CA ARG A 43 -7.35 -12.24 20.14
C ARG A 43 -8.51 -11.89 19.22
N PHE A 44 -8.29 -10.94 18.33
CA PHE A 44 -9.26 -10.63 17.29
C PHE A 44 -9.49 -11.85 16.39
N PRO A 45 -10.74 -12.22 16.09
CA PRO A 45 -11.04 -13.26 15.10
C PRO A 45 -10.63 -12.80 13.70
N VAL A 46 -10.54 -13.73 12.75
CA VAL A 46 -10.29 -13.41 11.33
C VAL A 46 -11.60 -12.96 10.67
N CYS A 47 -11.57 -11.89 9.89
CA CYS A 47 -12.72 -11.44 9.12
C CYS A 47 -13.05 -12.44 7.99
N PRO A 48 -14.29 -12.43 7.45
CA PRO A 48 -14.63 -13.20 6.26
C PRO A 48 -13.68 -12.95 5.08
N GLU A 49 -13.43 -13.96 4.24
CA GLU A 49 -12.54 -13.81 3.07
C GLU A 49 -12.99 -12.70 2.10
N SER A 50 -14.29 -12.39 2.06
CA SER A 50 -14.83 -11.28 1.27
C SER A 50 -14.30 -9.90 1.70
N MET A 51 -13.79 -9.78 2.94
CA MET A 51 -13.21 -8.55 3.48
C MET A 51 -11.70 -8.44 3.24
N ARG A 52 -11.06 -9.36 2.51
CA ARG A 52 -9.62 -9.34 2.23
C ARG A 52 -9.10 -7.99 1.69
N GLU A 53 -9.94 -7.26 0.98
CA GLU A 53 -9.60 -5.96 0.37
C GLU A 53 -10.16 -4.76 1.13
N TYR A 54 -10.80 -5.02 2.26
CA TYR A 54 -11.47 -4.00 3.04
C TYR A 54 -10.45 -3.13 3.77
N ILE A 55 -10.46 -1.84 3.47
CA ILE A 55 -9.66 -0.82 4.14
C ILE A 55 -10.63 0.04 4.95
N PRO A 56 -10.63 -0.05 6.30
CA PRO A 56 -11.67 0.56 7.14
C PRO A 56 -11.98 2.03 6.90
N CYS A 57 -10.96 2.84 6.59
CA CYS A 57 -11.16 4.27 6.33
C CYS A 57 -11.43 4.61 4.85
N LEU A 58 -11.32 3.67 3.92
CA LEU A 58 -11.57 3.91 2.49
C LEU A 58 -12.85 3.22 1.99
N ASP A 59 -13.31 2.20 2.69
CA ASP A 59 -14.50 1.39 2.35
C ASP A 59 -15.67 1.63 3.32
N ASN A 60 -15.73 2.80 3.95
CA ASN A 60 -16.84 3.19 4.80
C ASN A 60 -18.01 3.71 3.95
N GLU A 61 -18.71 2.79 3.33
CA GLU A 61 -19.84 3.06 2.42
C GLU A 61 -20.95 3.91 3.06
N ASP A 62 -21.19 3.74 4.35
CA ASP A 62 -22.23 4.49 5.07
C ASP A 62 -21.91 5.98 5.15
N ASP A 63 -20.65 6.34 5.45
CA ASP A 63 -20.23 7.74 5.50
C ASP A 63 -20.02 8.32 4.10
N ILE A 64 -19.51 7.52 3.15
CA ILE A 64 -19.36 7.95 1.75
C ILE A 64 -20.73 8.32 1.15
N LYS A 65 -21.79 7.55 1.42
CA LYS A 65 -23.17 7.85 0.96
C LYS A 65 -23.77 9.11 1.59
N ARG A 66 -23.27 9.54 2.74
CA ARG A 66 -23.72 10.76 3.44
C ARG A 66 -22.99 12.02 2.97
N LEU A 67 -21.96 11.88 2.12
CA LEU A 67 -21.22 13.03 1.62
C LEU A 67 -22.15 13.95 0.80
N PRO A 68 -22.03 15.29 0.96
CA PRO A 68 -22.85 16.23 0.20
C PRO A 68 -22.53 16.24 -1.29
N SER A 69 -21.30 15.86 -1.68
CA SER A 69 -20.85 15.70 -3.06
C SER A 69 -19.70 14.70 -3.13
N THR A 70 -19.54 14.08 -4.30
CA THR A 70 -18.40 13.21 -4.64
C THR A 70 -17.70 13.64 -5.93
N GLU A 71 -18.12 14.78 -6.50
CA GLU A 71 -17.66 15.27 -7.81
C GLU A 71 -16.16 15.57 -7.85
N ARG A 72 -15.58 15.96 -6.71
CA ARG A 72 -14.16 16.33 -6.62
C ARG A 72 -13.27 15.16 -6.21
N GLY A 73 -13.86 13.99 -5.93
CA GLY A 73 -13.17 12.78 -5.48
C GLY A 73 -13.21 12.55 -3.97
N GLU A 74 -14.10 13.23 -3.24
CA GLU A 74 -14.30 13.12 -1.78
C GLU A 74 -14.48 11.68 -1.34
N ARG A 75 -15.16 10.86 -2.15
CA ARG A 75 -15.36 9.42 -1.89
C ARG A 75 -14.07 8.61 -1.75
N PHE A 76 -12.95 9.10 -2.30
CA PHE A 76 -11.65 8.44 -2.24
C PHE A 76 -10.78 8.94 -1.07
N GLU A 77 -11.26 9.92 -0.32
CA GLU A 77 -10.62 10.36 0.92
C GLU A 77 -10.90 9.40 2.08
N ARG A 78 -10.23 9.63 3.21
CA ARG A 78 -10.40 8.82 4.42
C ARG A 78 -11.68 9.20 5.15
N HIS A 79 -12.61 8.25 5.25
CA HIS A 79 -13.84 8.30 6.05
C HIS A 79 -13.79 7.20 7.10
N CYS A 80 -13.09 7.45 8.21
CA CYS A 80 -12.89 6.42 9.22
C CYS A 80 -14.13 6.20 10.09
N PRO A 81 -14.49 4.95 10.46
CA PRO A 81 -15.60 4.68 11.34
C PRO A 81 -15.39 5.31 12.72
N ALA A 82 -16.50 5.62 13.40
CA ALA A 82 -16.49 6.03 14.79
C ALA A 82 -15.87 4.93 15.69
N LYS A 83 -15.38 5.30 16.88
CA LYS A 83 -14.63 4.39 17.77
C LYS A 83 -15.39 3.10 18.12
N ASP A 84 -16.71 3.21 18.26
CA ASP A 84 -17.64 2.12 18.56
C ASP A 84 -17.95 1.22 17.35
N LYS A 85 -17.62 1.66 16.14
CA LYS A 85 -17.84 0.96 14.86
C LYS A 85 -16.55 0.46 14.23
N GLY A 86 -15.46 0.43 15.01
CA GLY A 86 -14.19 -0.13 14.57
C GLY A 86 -14.32 -1.60 14.22
N LEU A 87 -13.53 -2.05 13.24
CA LEU A 87 -13.48 -3.45 12.86
C LEU A 87 -12.93 -4.28 14.03
N SER A 88 -13.70 -5.29 14.48
CA SER A 88 -13.34 -6.18 15.57
C SER A 88 -12.83 -7.54 15.07
N CYS A 89 -12.17 -7.55 13.92
CA CYS A 89 -11.55 -8.73 13.32
C CYS A 89 -10.31 -8.34 12.50
N LEU A 90 -9.43 -9.31 12.26
CA LEU A 90 -8.24 -9.15 11.42
C LEU A 90 -8.59 -9.45 9.97
N VAL A 91 -8.35 -8.50 9.07
CA VAL A 91 -8.53 -8.70 7.62
C VAL A 91 -7.55 -9.80 7.14
N PRO A 92 -8.04 -10.88 6.52
CA PRO A 92 -7.18 -11.98 6.10
C PRO A 92 -6.30 -11.57 4.91
N ALA A 93 -5.10 -12.13 4.84
CA ALA A 93 -4.26 -12.04 3.65
C ALA A 93 -4.85 -12.86 2.47
N PRO A 94 -4.37 -12.62 1.23
CA PRO A 94 -4.61 -13.52 0.11
C PRO A 94 -4.24 -14.98 0.39
N ASN A 95 -5.04 -15.91 -0.13
CA ASN A 95 -4.73 -17.34 -0.01
C ASN A 95 -3.44 -17.64 -0.76
N GLY A 96 -2.48 -18.24 -0.04
CA GLY A 96 -1.14 -18.49 -0.58
C GLY A 96 -0.26 -17.24 -0.67
N TYR A 97 -0.54 -16.19 0.11
CA TYR A 97 0.36 -15.06 0.28
C TYR A 97 1.76 -15.55 0.68
N LYS A 98 2.78 -14.99 0.05
CA LYS A 98 4.20 -15.31 0.25
C LYS A 98 4.93 -14.08 0.75
N ALA A 99 6.07 -14.28 1.41
CA ALA A 99 6.97 -13.17 1.69
C ALA A 99 7.31 -12.41 0.39
N PRO A 100 7.26 -11.06 0.40
CA PRO A 100 7.60 -10.26 -0.77
C PRO A 100 8.98 -10.60 -1.33
N ILE A 101 9.12 -10.52 -2.65
CA ILE A 101 10.42 -10.72 -3.29
C ILE A 101 11.37 -9.60 -2.79
N PRO A 102 12.63 -9.89 -2.42
CA PRO A 102 13.54 -8.84 -1.99
C PRO A 102 13.96 -7.90 -3.14
N TRP A 103 14.20 -6.64 -2.80
CA TRP A 103 14.86 -5.68 -3.68
C TRP A 103 16.28 -6.17 -4.04
N PRO A 104 16.78 -5.99 -5.28
CA PRO A 104 16.19 -5.28 -6.42
C PRO A 104 15.30 -6.13 -7.34
N ARG A 105 15.14 -7.42 -7.07
CA ARG A 105 14.35 -8.31 -7.94
C ARG A 105 12.87 -7.95 -7.95
N SER A 106 12.36 -7.46 -6.83
CA SER A 106 10.99 -6.95 -6.69
C SER A 106 10.67 -5.82 -7.65
N ARG A 107 11.67 -5.10 -8.18
CA ARG A 107 11.47 -4.10 -9.23
C ARG A 107 10.74 -4.70 -10.44
N ASP A 108 11.15 -5.90 -10.86
CA ASP A 108 10.76 -6.49 -12.14
C ASP A 108 9.79 -7.66 -11.99
N GLU A 109 9.69 -8.27 -10.80
CA GLU A 109 8.78 -9.39 -10.55
C GLU A 109 8.19 -9.38 -9.13
N VAL A 110 6.91 -9.76 -9.03
CA VAL A 110 6.23 -10.01 -7.74
C VAL A 110 5.39 -11.28 -7.81
N TRP A 111 5.02 -11.85 -6.66
CA TRP A 111 4.18 -13.05 -6.61
C TRP A 111 2.76 -12.76 -7.09
N PHE A 112 2.22 -13.62 -7.96
CA PHE A 112 0.83 -13.54 -8.39
C PHE A 112 -0.14 -13.75 -7.21
N SER A 113 0.19 -14.66 -6.28
CA SER A 113 -0.65 -14.96 -5.13
C SER A 113 -0.77 -13.81 -4.12
N ASN A 114 0.17 -12.86 -4.14
CA ASN A 114 0.13 -11.69 -3.25
C ASN A 114 -0.83 -10.60 -3.76
N VAL A 115 -1.09 -10.55 -5.07
CA VAL A 115 -2.00 -9.59 -5.70
C VAL A 115 -2.86 -10.29 -6.76
N PRO A 116 -3.78 -11.20 -6.38
CA PRO A 116 -4.42 -12.15 -7.29
C PRO A 116 -5.52 -11.53 -8.18
N HIS A 117 -5.24 -10.40 -8.85
CA HIS A 117 -6.15 -9.70 -9.75
C HIS A 117 -5.69 -9.88 -11.20
N THR A 118 -6.51 -10.54 -12.01
CA THR A 118 -6.24 -10.68 -13.45
C THR A 118 -6.80 -9.54 -14.27
N ARG A 119 -7.76 -8.75 -13.76
CA ARG A 119 -8.39 -7.63 -14.49
C ARG A 119 -7.37 -6.65 -15.08
N LEU A 120 -6.28 -6.37 -14.37
CA LEU A 120 -5.22 -5.50 -14.89
C LEU A 120 -4.47 -6.09 -16.09
N ILE A 121 -4.36 -7.42 -16.19
CA ILE A 121 -3.84 -8.11 -17.37
C ILE A 121 -4.89 -8.07 -18.48
N ASP A 122 -6.15 -8.38 -18.14
CA ASP A 122 -7.24 -8.54 -19.11
C ASP A 122 -7.59 -7.19 -19.78
N ASP A 123 -7.65 -6.11 -19.00
CA ASP A 123 -8.00 -4.76 -19.46
C ASP A 123 -6.84 -4.03 -20.17
N LYS A 124 -5.58 -4.40 -19.86
CA LYS A 124 -4.38 -3.67 -20.33
C LYS A 124 -3.36 -4.56 -21.05
N GLY A 125 -3.75 -5.77 -21.45
CA GLY A 125 -2.89 -6.79 -22.06
C GLY A 125 -2.20 -6.36 -23.37
N GLY A 126 -2.67 -5.29 -24.02
CA GLY A 126 -2.04 -4.73 -25.22
C GLY A 126 -0.86 -3.79 -24.99
N GLN A 127 -0.52 -3.43 -23.74
CA GLN A 127 0.39 -2.29 -23.48
C GLN A 127 1.69 -2.62 -22.72
N ASN A 128 2.09 -3.88 -22.61
CA ASN A 128 3.30 -4.29 -21.88
C ASN A 128 3.37 -3.71 -20.44
N TRP A 129 2.25 -3.57 -19.73
CA TRP A 129 2.25 -3.06 -18.34
C TRP A 129 2.73 -4.12 -17.35
N ILE A 130 2.14 -5.31 -17.48
CA ILE A 130 2.28 -6.41 -16.57
C ILE A 130 2.03 -7.69 -17.36
N THR A 131 2.86 -8.71 -17.17
CA THR A 131 2.66 -10.03 -17.77
C THR A 131 2.69 -11.09 -16.69
N LYS A 132 1.77 -12.05 -16.75
CA LYS A 132 1.83 -13.21 -15.85
C LYS A 132 2.77 -14.24 -16.47
N VAL A 133 3.83 -14.58 -15.75
CA VAL A 133 4.75 -15.66 -16.09
C VAL A 133 4.75 -16.67 -14.96
N LYS A 134 4.09 -17.82 -15.19
CA LYS A 134 3.88 -18.86 -14.17
C LYS A 134 3.15 -18.31 -12.93
N ASP A 135 3.81 -18.29 -11.79
CA ASP A 135 3.30 -17.84 -10.49
C ASP A 135 3.73 -16.40 -10.12
N LYS A 136 4.26 -15.65 -11.08
CA LYS A 136 4.69 -14.26 -10.90
C LYS A 136 4.07 -13.32 -11.91
N PHE A 137 3.88 -12.08 -11.49
CA PHE A 137 3.78 -10.97 -12.41
C PHE A 137 5.17 -10.45 -12.75
N ARG A 138 5.37 -10.05 -14.00
CA ARG A 138 6.55 -9.35 -14.49
C ARG A 138 6.19 -7.96 -14.98
N PHE A 139 7.04 -7.00 -14.64
CA PHE A 139 6.90 -5.59 -15.00
C PHE A 139 8.05 -5.23 -15.94
N PRO A 140 7.81 -5.14 -17.26
CA PRO A 140 8.86 -4.74 -18.21
C PRO A 140 9.20 -3.24 -18.14
N GLY A 141 8.60 -2.51 -17.18
CA GLY A 141 8.81 -1.08 -16.96
C GLY A 141 8.00 -0.17 -17.87
N GLY A 142 7.30 -0.72 -18.86
CA GLY A 142 6.47 0.01 -19.81
C GLY A 142 5.08 0.39 -19.31
N GLY A 143 4.35 1.12 -20.14
CA GLY A 143 2.91 1.33 -20.02
C GLY A 143 2.37 2.44 -20.92
N THR A 144 1.10 2.86 -20.73
CA THR A 144 0.49 3.93 -21.57
C THR A 144 1.33 5.19 -21.53
N GLN A 145 1.88 5.48 -20.36
CA GLN A 145 2.64 6.69 -20.06
C GLN A 145 4.14 6.52 -20.24
N PHE A 146 4.58 5.27 -20.23
CA PHE A 146 5.97 4.89 -20.37
C PHE A 146 6.09 3.99 -21.59
N ILE A 147 5.76 4.52 -22.77
CA ILE A 147 5.71 3.75 -24.03
C ILE A 147 7.04 3.06 -24.34
N HIS A 148 8.16 3.63 -23.88
CA HIS A 148 9.50 3.07 -24.00
C HIS A 148 10.12 2.66 -22.64
N GLY A 149 9.30 2.59 -21.60
CA GLY A 149 9.72 2.22 -20.25
C GLY A 149 10.04 3.42 -19.35
N ALA A 150 9.76 3.26 -18.05
CA ALA A 150 9.98 4.28 -17.05
C ALA A 150 11.47 4.64 -16.90
N ASN A 151 12.39 3.70 -17.16
CA ASN A 151 13.81 3.99 -17.13
C ASN A 151 14.22 5.03 -18.19
N GLN A 152 13.79 4.85 -19.43
CA GLN A 152 14.09 5.80 -20.50
C GLN A 152 13.41 7.15 -20.27
N TYR A 153 12.21 7.15 -19.68
CA TYR A 153 11.55 8.39 -19.26
C TYR A 153 12.38 9.19 -18.24
N LEU A 154 12.97 8.52 -17.25
CA LEU A 154 13.87 9.16 -16.28
C LEU A 154 15.18 9.67 -16.94
N ASP A 155 15.70 8.96 -17.95
CA ASP A 155 16.84 9.43 -18.73
C ASP A 155 16.52 10.70 -19.52
N GLN A 156 15.34 10.76 -20.12
CA GLN A 156 14.87 11.96 -20.83
C GLN A 156 14.73 13.15 -19.89
N ILE A 157 14.15 12.97 -18.70
CA ILE A 157 14.08 14.05 -17.68
C ILE A 157 15.49 14.53 -17.34
N SER A 158 16.43 13.61 -17.11
CA SER A 158 17.81 13.93 -16.74
C SER A 158 18.53 14.70 -17.87
N GLN A 159 18.22 14.42 -19.13
CA GLN A 159 18.76 15.16 -20.28
C GLN A 159 18.14 16.55 -20.43
N MET A 160 16.83 16.68 -20.23
CA MET A 160 16.12 17.95 -20.37
C MET A 160 16.40 18.91 -19.21
N VAL A 161 16.52 18.38 -18.00
CA VAL A 161 16.77 19.17 -16.78
C VAL A 161 17.91 18.52 -15.99
N PRO A 162 19.18 18.74 -16.40
CA PRO A 162 20.34 18.11 -15.76
C PRO A 162 20.45 18.37 -14.25
N ASN A 163 19.97 19.52 -13.80
CA ASN A 163 19.99 19.90 -12.38
C ASN A 163 19.11 19.01 -11.48
N VAL A 164 18.15 18.26 -12.04
CA VAL A 164 17.37 17.27 -11.28
C VAL A 164 18.31 16.25 -10.62
N ALA A 165 19.35 15.80 -11.35
CA ALA A 165 20.41 14.92 -10.87
C ALA A 165 19.92 13.86 -9.84
N PHE A 166 19.04 12.96 -10.29
CA PHE A 166 18.47 11.89 -9.46
C PHE A 166 19.55 11.15 -8.66
N GLY A 167 19.29 10.95 -7.37
CA GLY A 167 20.23 10.30 -6.45
C GLY A 167 21.25 11.25 -5.83
N SER A 168 21.32 12.51 -6.27
CA SER A 168 22.18 13.53 -5.66
C SER A 168 21.40 14.77 -5.23
N HIS A 169 20.94 15.60 -6.17
CA HIS A 169 20.12 16.78 -5.87
C HIS A 169 18.67 16.40 -5.55
N THR A 170 18.10 15.44 -6.28
CA THR A 170 16.77 14.89 -5.99
C THR A 170 16.94 13.59 -5.21
N ARG A 171 16.39 13.54 -3.99
CA ARG A 171 16.48 12.39 -3.08
C ARG A 171 15.10 11.87 -2.66
N VAL A 172 14.07 12.73 -2.67
CA VAL A 172 12.71 12.36 -2.26
C VAL A 172 11.67 12.84 -3.28
N VAL A 173 10.85 11.91 -3.79
CA VAL A 173 9.85 12.18 -4.83
C VAL A 173 8.46 11.71 -4.39
N LEU A 174 7.43 12.52 -4.68
CA LEU A 174 6.04 12.11 -4.57
C LEU A 174 5.52 11.68 -5.95
N ASP A 175 5.12 10.41 -6.11
CA ASP A 175 4.54 9.88 -7.34
C ASP A 175 3.02 9.71 -7.19
N VAL A 176 2.26 10.57 -7.89
CA VAL A 176 0.80 10.65 -7.77
C VAL A 176 0.13 9.91 -8.93
N GLY A 177 -0.71 8.94 -8.59
CA GLY A 177 -1.31 8.03 -9.57
C GLY A 177 -0.29 7.02 -10.10
N CYS A 178 0.44 6.37 -9.19
CA CYS A 178 1.61 5.54 -9.48
C CYS A 178 1.35 4.32 -10.38
N GLY A 179 0.08 3.91 -10.58
CA GLY A 179 -0.26 2.72 -11.36
C GLY A 179 0.38 1.47 -10.76
N VAL A 180 1.15 0.73 -11.55
CA VAL A 180 1.91 -0.43 -11.05
C VAL A 180 3.23 -0.05 -10.36
N ALA A 181 3.50 1.24 -10.13
CA ALA A 181 4.70 1.81 -9.49
C ALA A 181 6.01 1.68 -10.29
N SER A 182 5.93 1.64 -11.63
CA SER A 182 7.15 1.57 -12.46
C SER A 182 8.04 2.78 -12.26
N PHE A 183 7.49 4.00 -12.25
CA PHE A 183 8.27 5.22 -12.04
C PHE A 183 9.04 5.20 -10.72
N GLY A 184 8.33 4.98 -9.59
CA GLY A 184 8.95 4.87 -8.27
C GLY A 184 9.97 3.74 -8.15
N ALA A 185 9.73 2.59 -8.78
CA ALA A 185 10.68 1.47 -8.75
C ALA A 185 11.99 1.79 -9.49
N TYR A 186 11.93 2.46 -10.65
CA TYR A 186 13.15 2.87 -11.35
C TYR A 186 13.86 4.05 -10.68
N LEU A 187 13.13 4.95 -10.01
CA LEU A 187 13.73 5.99 -9.16
C LEU A 187 14.48 5.39 -7.97
N LEU A 188 13.92 4.36 -7.33
CA LEU A 188 14.60 3.64 -6.25
C LEU A 188 15.90 3.00 -6.72
N SER A 189 15.96 2.55 -7.99
CA SER A 189 17.21 2.06 -8.62
C SER A 189 18.25 3.15 -8.88
N ARG A 190 17.89 4.42 -8.73
CA ARG A 190 18.75 5.61 -8.88
C ARG A 190 18.97 6.33 -7.54
N ASP A 191 18.83 5.61 -6.42
CA ASP A 191 18.97 6.14 -5.06
C ASP A 191 18.03 7.31 -4.74
N VAL A 192 16.81 7.28 -5.30
CA VAL A 192 15.75 8.24 -5.00
C VAL A 192 14.60 7.54 -4.28
N LEU A 193 14.31 8.00 -3.06
CA LEU A 193 13.18 7.52 -2.28
C LEU A 193 11.88 8.08 -2.88
N THR A 194 10.99 7.19 -3.31
CA THR A 194 9.70 7.60 -3.86
C THR A 194 8.57 7.19 -2.93
N LEU A 195 7.69 8.14 -2.61
CA LEU A 195 6.39 7.85 -2.02
C LEU A 195 5.35 7.82 -3.13
N SER A 196 4.81 6.65 -3.40
CA SER A 196 3.74 6.45 -4.38
C SER A 196 2.37 6.58 -3.73
N ILE A 197 1.48 7.35 -4.34
CA ILE A 197 0.10 7.49 -3.85
C ILE A 197 -0.90 7.23 -4.96
N ALA A 198 -2.01 6.61 -4.60
CA ALA A 198 -3.13 6.37 -5.48
C ALA A 198 -4.41 6.18 -4.64
N PRO A 199 -5.57 6.59 -5.14
CA PRO A 199 -6.83 6.25 -4.49
C PRO A 199 -7.07 4.73 -4.57
N LYS A 200 -7.88 4.21 -3.66
CA LYS A 200 -8.50 2.89 -3.85
C LYS A 200 -9.58 3.05 -4.91
N ASP A 201 -9.28 2.67 -6.15
CA ASP A 201 -10.22 2.74 -7.27
C ASP A 201 -10.61 1.34 -7.77
N VAL A 202 -11.49 1.31 -8.78
CA VAL A 202 -12.00 0.08 -9.40
C VAL A 202 -10.92 -0.77 -10.09
N HIS A 203 -9.71 -0.22 -10.24
CA HIS A 203 -8.57 -0.94 -10.82
C HIS A 203 -7.71 -1.61 -9.75
N GLU A 204 -8.29 -1.86 -8.56
CA GLU A 204 -7.86 -2.77 -7.47
C GLU A 204 -6.33 -2.90 -7.31
N ASN A 205 -5.83 -2.36 -6.18
CA ASN A 205 -4.52 -2.68 -5.60
C ASN A 205 -3.25 -2.13 -6.27
N GLN A 206 -3.33 -0.94 -6.89
CA GLN A 206 -2.15 -0.16 -7.33
C GLN A 206 -1.11 0.01 -6.21
N ILE A 207 -1.58 0.29 -4.99
CA ILE A 207 -0.73 0.44 -3.81
C ILE A 207 -0.10 -0.90 -3.40
N GLN A 208 -0.83 -2.01 -3.47
CA GLN A 208 -0.24 -3.32 -3.15
C GLN A 208 0.88 -3.66 -4.13
N PHE A 209 0.71 -3.41 -5.44
CA PHE A 209 1.80 -3.59 -6.41
C PHE A 209 3.02 -2.76 -6.05
N ALA A 210 2.83 -1.49 -5.66
CA ALA A 210 3.94 -0.65 -5.23
C ALA A 210 4.70 -1.26 -4.04
N LEU A 211 3.96 -1.68 -3.01
CA LEU A 211 4.52 -2.29 -1.80
C LEU A 211 5.24 -3.61 -2.10
N GLU A 212 4.63 -4.51 -2.88
CA GLU A 212 5.24 -5.78 -3.29
C GLU A 212 6.50 -5.59 -4.15
N ARG A 213 6.60 -4.48 -4.88
CA ARG A 213 7.79 -4.09 -5.66
C ARG A 213 8.87 -3.41 -4.80
N GLY A 214 8.60 -3.14 -3.51
CA GLY A 214 9.52 -2.50 -2.58
C GLY A 214 9.47 -0.96 -2.60
N VAL A 215 8.47 -0.37 -3.26
CA VAL A 215 8.30 1.08 -3.33
C VAL A 215 7.39 1.53 -2.17
N PRO A 216 7.83 2.48 -1.33
CA PRO A 216 6.96 3.08 -0.31
C PRO A 216 5.68 3.63 -0.93
N ALA A 217 4.52 3.26 -0.40
CA ALA A 217 3.26 3.66 -0.98
C ALA A 217 2.14 3.81 0.04
N MET A 218 1.17 4.67 -0.26
CA MET A 218 -0.01 4.87 0.57
C MET A 218 -1.27 5.07 -0.27
N ALA A 219 -2.38 4.49 0.19
CA ALA A 219 -3.69 4.77 -0.38
C ALA A 219 -4.16 6.16 0.05
N ALA A 220 -4.21 7.09 -0.90
CA ALA A 220 -4.57 8.49 -0.67
C ALA A 220 -5.03 9.16 -1.96
N ALA A 221 -5.88 10.19 -1.80
CA ALA A 221 -6.39 10.99 -2.90
C ALA A 221 -6.12 12.48 -2.65
N PHE A 222 -5.78 13.20 -3.71
CA PHE A 222 -5.82 14.66 -3.73
C PHE A 222 -7.20 15.11 -4.23
N ALA A 223 -8.14 15.31 -3.31
CA ALA A 223 -9.48 15.77 -3.63
C ALA A 223 -9.76 17.15 -2.99
N THR A 224 -10.16 17.17 -1.73
CA THR A 224 -10.50 18.38 -0.97
C THR A 224 -9.53 18.64 0.19
N ARG A 225 -8.74 17.64 0.57
CA ARG A 225 -7.72 17.75 1.63
C ARG A 225 -6.31 17.78 1.06
N ARG A 226 -5.44 18.59 1.70
CA ARG A 226 -3.99 18.54 1.49
C ARG A 226 -3.42 17.29 2.16
N LEU A 227 -2.31 16.77 1.64
CA LEU A 227 -1.55 15.75 2.35
C LEU A 227 -0.98 16.33 3.66
N LEU A 228 -0.68 15.43 4.60
CA LEU A 228 -0.11 15.78 5.91
C LEU A 228 1.38 16.17 5.84
N TYR A 229 1.95 16.22 4.65
CA TYR A 229 3.33 16.61 4.42
C TYR A 229 3.46 18.13 4.26
N THR A 230 4.54 18.69 4.77
CA THR A 230 4.89 20.11 4.57
C THR A 230 5.14 20.40 3.09
N SER A 231 4.94 21.65 2.65
CA SER A 231 5.08 22.04 1.24
C SER A 231 6.47 21.79 0.61
N GLN A 232 7.51 21.55 1.41
CA GLN A 232 8.89 21.27 0.96
C GLN A 232 9.34 19.84 1.30
N ALA A 233 8.42 18.92 1.57
CA ALA A 233 8.75 17.54 1.94
C ALA A 233 9.29 16.70 0.77
N PHE A 234 9.10 17.16 -0.48
CA PHE A 234 9.48 16.45 -1.70
C PHE A 234 10.24 17.39 -2.62
N ASP A 235 11.31 16.88 -3.24
CA ASP A 235 12.10 17.62 -4.22
C ASP A 235 11.34 17.72 -5.56
N ILE A 236 10.58 16.67 -5.89
CA ILE A 236 9.75 16.59 -7.10
C ILE A 236 8.39 15.97 -6.76
N ILE A 237 7.35 16.53 -7.38
CA ILE A 237 6.02 15.91 -7.45
C ILE A 237 5.79 15.49 -8.90
N HIS A 238 5.61 14.19 -9.11
CA HIS A 238 5.30 13.59 -10.40
C HIS A 238 3.82 13.23 -10.46
N CYS A 239 3.15 13.60 -11.55
CA CYS A 239 1.78 13.19 -11.85
C CYS A 239 1.68 12.88 -13.34
N SER A 240 1.50 11.60 -13.67
CA SER A 240 1.31 11.18 -15.05
C SER A 240 -0.16 10.82 -15.32
N ARG A 241 -0.94 11.82 -15.76
CA ARG A 241 -2.41 11.74 -15.90
C ARG A 241 -3.11 11.26 -14.61
N CYS A 242 -2.71 11.80 -13.47
CA CYS A 242 -3.32 11.51 -12.17
C CYS A 242 -4.78 12.01 -12.01
N ARG A 243 -5.35 12.65 -13.04
CA ARG A 243 -6.73 13.20 -13.05
C ARG A 243 -7.01 14.23 -11.94
N ILE A 244 -5.95 14.84 -11.40
CA ILE A 244 -6.04 15.94 -10.44
C ILE A 244 -6.07 17.25 -11.21
N ASN A 245 -7.04 18.11 -10.89
CA ASN A 245 -7.07 19.48 -11.37
C ASN A 245 -6.26 20.37 -10.41
N TRP A 246 -4.99 20.61 -10.76
CA TRP A 246 -4.05 21.37 -9.94
C TRP A 246 -4.37 22.87 -9.85
N THR A 247 -5.14 23.42 -10.78
CA THR A 247 -5.50 24.85 -10.82
C THR A 247 -6.86 25.14 -10.18
N ARG A 248 -7.58 24.11 -9.71
CA ARG A 248 -8.96 24.24 -9.23
C ARG A 248 -9.12 25.13 -7.99
N ASP A 249 -8.21 24.98 -7.03
CA ASP A 249 -8.27 25.65 -5.72
C ASP A 249 -7.14 26.68 -5.56
N GLY A 250 -6.44 27.00 -6.65
CA GLY A 250 -5.48 28.09 -6.70
C GLY A 250 -6.19 29.37 -7.13
N GLU A 251 -6.53 30.22 -6.16
CA GLU A 251 -6.65 31.65 -6.45
C GLU A 251 -5.23 32.14 -6.77
N LEU A 252 -5.01 32.66 -7.98
CA LEU A 252 -3.83 33.46 -8.33
C LEU A 252 -3.98 34.86 -7.73
#